data_AF-A0A2K9YEL0-F1
#
_entry.id   AF-A0A2K9YEL0-F1
#
_cell.length_a   1.000
_cell.length_b   1.000
_cell.length_c   1.000
_cell.angle_alpha   90.00
_cell.angle_beta   90.00
_cell.angle_gamma   90.00
#
_symmetry.space_group_name_H-M   'P 1'
#
loop_
_entity.id
_entity.type
_entity.pdbx_description
1 polymer ?
#
loop_
_entity_poly.entity_id
_entity_poly.type
_entity_poly.pdbx_seq_one_letter_code
_entity_poly.pdbx_strand_id
1 'polypeptide(L)'
;MGKILALLLGTPPHYEPRRIRTHGSKGHHGLCMHFYTYGQSLRPEPRLSYPTIIRVNCAKLEPPANHICEGHTGLDSKVADSFFSNPTNESRFQEALDQIQRYLDRHDDHIGCVAIMVSCYYGVHRSVAMAERLATVAERWTGLSVHCRHLDLGKGIERQQRAKKQRKMLRSIERSWPRVVKWLFGGQD
;
A
#
# COMPACT_ATOMS: atom_id res chain seq x y z
N MET A 1 -22.58 -27.03 -12.42
CA MET A 1 -22.17 -26.19 -13.57
C MET A 1 -22.63 -24.76 -13.34
N GLY A 2 -21.85 -23.92 -12.63
CA GLY A 2 -22.32 -22.57 -12.25
C GLY A 2 -21.23 -21.55 -11.96
N LYS A 3 -20.02 -21.72 -12.51
CA LYS A 3 -18.87 -20.82 -12.26
C LYS A 3 -18.37 -20.06 -13.49
N ILE A 4 -18.99 -20.25 -14.66
CA ILE A 4 -18.48 -19.67 -15.92
C ILE A 4 -19.19 -18.35 -16.29
N LEU A 5 -20.31 -17.99 -15.64
CA LEU A 5 -21.07 -16.79 -16.02
C LEU A 5 -20.65 -15.47 -15.35
N ALA A 6 -19.79 -15.50 -14.32
CA ALA A 6 -19.38 -14.30 -13.58
C ALA A 6 -18.27 -13.46 -14.28
N LEU A 7 -17.71 -13.97 -15.39
CA LEU A 7 -16.64 -13.29 -16.14
C LEU A 7 -17.15 -12.21 -17.11
N LEU A 8 -18.46 -12.08 -17.32
CA LEU A 8 -19.03 -11.17 -18.33
C LEU A 8 -19.62 -9.85 -17.79
N LEU A 9 -19.68 -9.65 -16.47
CA LEU A 9 -20.37 -8.50 -15.87
C LEU A 9 -19.48 -7.42 -15.23
N GLY A 10 -18.16 -7.49 -15.36
CA GLY A 10 -17.27 -6.37 -15.03
C GLY A 10 -17.31 -5.90 -13.56
N THR A 11 -17.98 -6.63 -12.67
CA THR A 11 -17.89 -6.37 -11.24
C THR A 11 -16.54 -6.92 -10.78
N PRO A 12 -15.69 -6.12 -10.11
CA PRO A 12 -14.51 -6.66 -9.47
C PRO A 12 -14.98 -7.80 -8.55
N PRO A 13 -14.29 -8.94 -8.49
CA PRO A 13 -14.73 -10.08 -7.70
C PRO A 13 -15.01 -9.56 -6.30
N HIS A 14 -16.29 -9.57 -5.91
CA HIS A 14 -16.65 -9.36 -4.53
C HIS A 14 -15.84 -10.39 -3.78
N TYR A 15 -14.88 -9.92 -2.99
CA TYR A 15 -14.24 -10.77 -2.02
C TYR A 15 -15.35 -11.14 -1.04
N GLU A 16 -16.02 -12.27 -1.33
CA GLU A 16 -16.78 -12.98 -0.34
C GLU A 16 -15.74 -13.73 0.48
N PRO A 17 -15.40 -13.26 1.70
CA PRO A 17 -14.54 -14.04 2.58
C PRO A 17 -15.10 -15.45 2.65
N ARG A 18 -14.30 -16.48 2.30
CA ARG A 18 -14.70 -17.89 2.30
C ARG A 18 -15.50 -18.15 3.57
N ARG A 19 -16.84 -18.32 3.46
CA ARG A 19 -17.81 -18.47 4.58
C ARG A 19 -17.09 -18.59 5.92
N ILE A 20 -16.70 -17.45 6.46
CA ILE A 20 -15.95 -17.45 7.71
C ILE A 20 -16.98 -17.86 8.73
N ARG A 21 -16.70 -18.96 9.45
CA ARG A 21 -17.52 -19.34 10.59
C ARG A 21 -17.56 -18.10 11.47
N THR A 22 -18.70 -17.42 11.51
CA THR A 22 -19.02 -16.45 12.55
C THR A 22 -19.10 -17.27 13.82
N HIS A 23 -17.95 -17.62 14.38
CA HIS A 23 -17.86 -18.10 15.74
C HIS A 23 -18.57 -17.02 16.55
N GLY A 24 -19.72 -17.39 17.12
CA GLY A 24 -20.58 -16.46 17.85
C GLY A 24 -19.71 -15.59 18.73
N SER A 25 -19.85 -14.28 18.56
CA SER A 25 -19.04 -13.21 19.16
C SER A 25 -18.63 -13.55 20.59
N LYS A 26 -17.49 -14.21 20.77
CA LYS A 26 -16.77 -14.15 22.03
C LYS A 26 -16.22 -12.74 22.04
N GLY A 27 -16.75 -11.91 22.94
CA GLY A 27 -16.53 -10.48 22.92
C GLY A 27 -15.06 -10.18 23.15
N HIS A 28 -14.34 -9.87 22.07
CA HIS A 28 -13.00 -9.30 22.04
C HIS A 28 -12.98 -7.91 22.69
N HIS A 29 -13.42 -7.79 23.94
CA HIS A 29 -13.55 -6.53 24.66
C HIS A 29 -12.15 -6.01 25.00
N GLY A 30 -11.62 -5.17 24.12
CA GLY A 30 -10.37 -4.45 24.34
C GLY A 30 -9.29 -4.67 23.29
N LEU A 31 -9.46 -5.59 22.34
CA LEU A 31 -8.53 -5.78 21.24
C LEU A 31 -8.71 -4.71 20.15
N CYS A 32 -7.62 -4.04 19.75
CA CYS A 32 -7.61 -3.06 18.68
C CYS A 32 -6.48 -3.30 17.66
N MET A 33 -6.70 -2.91 16.40
CA MET A 33 -5.71 -3.06 15.33
C MET A 33 -5.23 -1.70 14.82
N HIS A 34 -3.92 -1.50 14.80
CA HIS A 34 -3.31 -0.31 14.22
C HIS A 34 -2.55 -0.63 12.93
N PHE A 35 -3.00 -0.06 11.82
CA PHE A 35 -2.32 -0.11 10.54
C PHE A 35 -1.42 1.12 10.39
N TYR A 36 -0.13 0.90 10.13
CA TYR A 36 0.84 1.97 9.93
C TYR A 36 1.43 1.90 8.53
N THR A 37 1.44 3.04 7.84
CA THR A 37 2.11 3.15 6.54
C THR A 37 3.34 4.03 6.61
N TYR A 38 4.40 3.62 5.90
CA TYR A 38 5.66 4.37 5.85
C TYR A 38 6.42 4.17 4.53
N GLY A 39 7.30 5.13 4.23
CA GLY A 39 8.21 5.11 3.10
C GLY A 39 9.61 4.65 3.50
N GLN A 40 10.06 3.53 2.95
CA GLN A 40 11.40 2.96 3.21
C GLN A 40 12.54 3.92 2.84
N SER A 41 12.32 4.84 1.89
CA SER A 41 13.31 5.85 1.50
C SER A 41 13.35 7.09 2.41
N LEU A 42 12.38 7.22 3.31
CA LEU A 42 12.21 8.40 4.16
C LEU A 42 12.64 8.15 5.59
N ARG A 43 12.45 6.92 6.08
CA ARG A 43 12.78 6.55 7.44
C ARG A 43 13.02 5.04 7.57
N PRO A 44 13.80 4.62 8.58
CA PRO A 44 13.79 3.24 9.01
C PRO A 44 12.40 2.83 9.51
N GLU A 45 12.19 1.53 9.68
CA GLU A 45 10.95 0.99 10.24
C GLU A 45 10.60 1.67 11.58
N PRO A 46 9.38 2.25 11.72
CA PRO A 46 8.93 2.85 12.96
C PRO A 46 8.96 1.86 14.13
N ARG A 47 9.49 2.29 15.28
CA ARG A 47 9.31 1.57 16.55
C ARG A 47 7.93 1.86 17.10
N LEU A 48 7.15 0.82 17.37
CA LEU A 48 5.77 0.91 17.85
C LEU A 48 5.67 0.37 19.27
N SER A 49 4.74 0.93 20.04
CA SER A 49 4.43 0.47 21.40
C SER A 49 3.65 -0.85 21.41
N TYR A 50 3.06 -1.23 20.27
CA TYR A 50 2.27 -2.44 20.09
C TYR A 50 3.08 -3.53 19.38
N PRO A 51 2.86 -4.82 19.71
CA PRO A 51 3.47 -5.92 18.98
C PRO A 51 3.05 -5.86 17.50
N THR A 52 4.04 -5.85 16.61
CA THR A 52 3.79 -5.89 15.17
C THR A 52 3.63 -7.33 14.72
N ILE A 53 2.41 -7.68 14.33
CA ILE A 53 2.07 -9.07 13.98
C ILE A 53 2.41 -9.38 12.53
N ILE A 54 2.34 -8.38 11.64
CA ILE A 54 2.54 -8.55 10.20
C ILE A 54 3.28 -7.36 9.61
N ARG A 55 4.14 -7.66 8.63
CA ARG A 55 4.83 -6.68 7.79
C ARG A 55 4.54 -6.94 6.32
N VAL A 56 3.91 -5.97 5.66
CA VAL A 56 3.62 -6.02 4.23
C VAL A 56 4.54 -5.06 3.50
N ASN A 57 5.51 -5.60 2.76
CA ASN A 57 6.38 -4.81 1.90
C ASN A 57 5.81 -4.72 0.48
N CYS A 58 5.25 -3.57 0.14
CA CYS A 58 4.69 -3.27 -1.17
C CYS A 58 5.70 -2.65 -2.14
N ALA A 59 6.99 -2.51 -1.77
CA ALA A 59 7.98 -1.85 -2.64
C ALA A 59 8.26 -2.63 -3.93
N LYS A 60 8.12 -3.96 -3.90
CA LYS A 60 8.29 -4.87 -5.04
C LYS A 60 6.99 -5.13 -5.83
N LEU A 61 5.85 -4.66 -5.31
CA LEU A 61 4.56 -4.80 -5.98
C LEU A 61 4.45 -3.79 -7.13
N GLU A 62 3.71 -4.16 -8.17
CA GLU A 62 3.52 -3.31 -9.34
C GLU A 62 2.82 -2.01 -8.90
N PRO A 63 3.39 -0.84 -9.19
CA PRO A 63 2.76 0.42 -8.84
C PRO A 63 1.54 0.71 -9.73
N PRO A 64 0.61 1.54 -9.26
CA PRO A 64 -0.39 2.13 -10.14
C PRO A 64 0.27 2.90 -11.28
N ALA A 65 -0.47 3.13 -12.37
CA ALA A 65 0.03 3.88 -13.50
C ALA A 65 0.54 5.28 -13.10
N ASN A 66 1.64 5.72 -13.73
CA ASN A 66 2.31 6.97 -13.34
C ASN A 66 1.38 8.18 -13.36
N HIS A 67 0.53 8.31 -14.39
CA HIS A 67 -0.41 9.42 -14.55
C HIS A 67 -1.44 9.50 -13.41
N ILE A 68 -1.84 8.35 -12.84
CA ILE A 68 -2.72 8.30 -11.67
C ILE A 68 -1.95 8.79 -10.44
N CYS A 69 -0.71 8.32 -10.27
CA CYS A 69 0.13 8.68 -9.12
C CYS A 69 0.55 10.16 -9.09
N GLU A 70 0.33 10.96 -10.15
CA GLU A 70 0.72 12.38 -10.17
C GLU A 70 -0.28 13.28 -9.46
N GLY A 71 -1.56 12.93 -9.49
CA GLY A 71 -2.64 13.71 -8.90
C GLY A 71 -3.33 13.06 -7.71
N HIS A 72 -2.98 11.80 -7.40
CA HIS A 72 -3.67 11.00 -6.40
C HIS A 72 -2.70 10.31 -5.44
N THR A 73 -3.21 9.93 -4.28
CA THR A 73 -2.54 9.17 -3.23
C THR A 73 -3.24 7.82 -3.03
N GLY A 74 -2.70 6.94 -2.18
CA GLY A 74 -3.38 5.68 -1.86
C GLY A 74 -4.70 5.82 -1.10
N LEU A 75 -5.09 7.04 -0.68
CA LEU A 75 -6.42 7.33 -0.13
C LEU A 75 -7.48 7.45 -1.22
N ASP A 76 -7.09 7.76 -2.45
CA ASP A 76 -8.00 7.91 -3.58
C ASP A 76 -8.41 6.54 -4.14
N SER A 77 -9.71 6.33 -4.36
CA SER A 77 -10.23 5.08 -4.94
C SER A 77 -9.56 4.73 -6.27
N LYS A 78 -9.29 5.72 -7.13
CA LYS A 78 -8.57 5.52 -8.40
C LYS A 78 -7.21 4.83 -8.25
N VAL A 79 -6.46 5.15 -7.20
CA VAL A 79 -5.17 4.52 -6.92
C VAL A 79 -5.38 3.11 -6.41
N ALA A 80 -6.36 2.88 -5.53
CA ALA A 80 -6.70 1.56 -5.05
C ALA A 80 -7.17 0.64 -6.19
N ASP A 81 -8.11 1.08 -7.01
CA ASP A 81 -8.65 0.33 -8.16
C ASP A 81 -7.54 -0.03 -9.15
N SER A 82 -6.69 0.94 -9.51
CA SER A 82 -5.55 0.69 -10.39
C SER A 82 -4.49 -0.21 -9.77
N PHE A 83 -4.28 -0.15 -8.46
CA PHE A 83 -3.29 -0.97 -7.77
C PHE A 83 -3.76 -2.42 -7.66
N PHE A 84 -5.04 -2.63 -7.35
CA PHE A 84 -5.62 -3.94 -7.11
C PHE A 84 -6.21 -4.61 -8.36
N SER A 85 -6.26 -3.93 -9.50
CA SER A 85 -6.53 -4.58 -10.79
C SER A 85 -5.45 -5.59 -11.19
N ASN A 86 -4.24 -5.47 -10.62
CA ASN A 86 -3.18 -6.46 -10.79
C ASN A 86 -3.43 -7.70 -9.88
N PRO A 87 -3.52 -8.93 -10.43
CA PRO A 87 -3.78 -10.14 -9.64
C PRO A 87 -2.71 -10.48 -8.60
N THR A 88 -1.44 -10.14 -8.84
CA THR A 88 -0.34 -10.35 -7.89
C THR A 88 -0.50 -9.44 -6.67
N ASN A 89 -0.88 -8.18 -6.90
CA ASN A 89 -1.14 -7.22 -5.82
C ASN A 89 -2.35 -7.65 -4.98
N GLU A 90 -3.42 -8.13 -5.64
CA GLU A 90 -4.59 -8.71 -4.98
C GLU A 90 -4.23 -9.96 -4.17
N SER A 91 -3.46 -10.89 -4.74
CA SER A 91 -2.98 -12.08 -4.03
C SER A 91 -2.22 -11.70 -2.76
N ARG A 92 -1.36 -10.68 -2.84
CA ARG A 92 -0.59 -10.22 -1.68
C ARG A 92 -1.48 -9.60 -0.59
N PHE A 93 -2.56 -8.95 -0.98
CA PHE A 93 -3.58 -8.47 -0.04
C PHE A 93 -4.30 -9.63 0.66
N GLN A 94 -4.68 -10.67 -0.09
CA GLN A 94 -5.32 -11.86 0.46
C GLN A 94 -4.39 -12.60 1.44
N GLU A 95 -3.12 -12.76 1.10
CA GLU A 95 -2.12 -13.35 2.00
C GLU A 95 -1.95 -12.58 3.31
N ALA A 96 -2.09 -11.25 3.28
CA ALA A 96 -2.02 -10.43 4.47
C ALA A 96 -3.26 -10.61 5.35
N LEU A 97 -4.46 -10.68 4.77
CA LEU A 97 -5.70 -11.00 5.52
C LEU A 97 -5.62 -12.38 6.17
N ASP A 98 -5.15 -13.40 5.45
CA ASP A 98 -4.98 -14.74 5.99
C ASP A 98 -4.02 -14.77 7.19
N GLN A 99 -2.94 -13.98 7.13
CA GLN A 99 -2.02 -13.86 8.26
C GLN A 99 -2.67 -13.16 9.46
N ILE A 100 -3.50 -12.13 9.22
CA ILE A 100 -4.26 -11.47 10.29
C ILE A 100 -5.18 -12.50 10.94
N GLN A 101 -5.92 -13.29 10.14
CA GLN A 101 -6.82 -14.31 10.69
C GLN A 101 -6.09 -15.32 11.55
N ARG A 102 -4.99 -15.90 11.02
CA ARG A 102 -4.22 -16.90 11.76
C ARG A 102 -3.61 -16.34 13.04
N TYR A 103 -3.39 -15.03 13.11
CA TYR A 103 -2.97 -14.39 14.35
C TYR A 103 -4.14 -14.33 15.33
N LEU A 104 -5.29 -13.82 14.90
CA LEU A 104 -6.51 -13.69 15.73
C LEU A 104 -7.01 -15.04 16.23
N ASP A 105 -6.98 -16.09 15.41
CA ASP A 105 -7.39 -17.45 15.80
C ASP A 105 -6.53 -18.07 16.92
N ARG A 106 -5.28 -17.61 17.05
CA ARG A 106 -4.30 -18.18 17.97
C ARG A 106 -4.14 -17.38 19.27
N HIS A 107 -4.62 -16.14 19.30
CA HIS A 107 -4.39 -15.25 20.42
C HIS A 107 -5.73 -14.78 20.97
N ASP A 108 -5.88 -14.94 22.28
CA ASP A 108 -7.05 -14.49 23.02
C ASP A 108 -7.01 -12.97 23.28
N ASP A 109 -8.10 -12.45 23.84
CA ASP A 109 -8.40 -11.01 24.03
C ASP A 109 -7.41 -10.21 24.87
N HIS A 110 -6.39 -10.86 25.44
CA HIS A 110 -5.46 -10.25 26.39
C HIS A 110 -4.42 -9.32 25.75
N ILE A 111 -4.29 -9.33 24.42
CA ILE A 111 -3.31 -8.51 23.70
C ILE A 111 -3.99 -7.20 23.28
N GLY A 112 -4.23 -6.30 24.22
CA GLY A 112 -5.08 -5.10 24.01
C GLY A 112 -4.95 -4.41 22.65
N CYS A 113 -3.76 -4.20 22.09
CA CYS A 113 -3.65 -3.72 20.71
C CYS A 113 -2.47 -4.35 19.95
N VAL A 114 -2.66 -4.52 18.64
CA VAL A 114 -1.65 -5.06 17.72
C VAL A 114 -1.37 -4.10 16.57
N ALA A 115 -0.18 -4.18 15.99
CA ALA A 115 0.23 -3.37 14.86
C ALA A 115 0.41 -4.19 13.57
N ILE A 116 -0.03 -3.62 12.46
CA ILE A 116 0.22 -4.08 11.10
C ILE A 116 1.02 -3.00 10.38
N MET A 117 2.18 -3.36 9.86
CA MET A 117 3.06 -2.41 9.18
C MET A 117 3.05 -2.62 7.68
N VAL A 118 2.76 -1.57 6.93
CA VAL A 118 2.67 -1.61 5.47
C VAL A 118 3.63 -0.58 4.89
N SER A 119 4.56 -1.02 4.05
CA SER A 119 5.62 -0.14 3.54
C SER A 119 5.67 -0.12 2.02
N CYS A 120 6.05 1.02 1.46
CA CYS A 120 6.49 1.09 0.07
C CYS A 120 7.67 2.06 -0.01
N TYR A 121 8.07 2.47 -1.22
CA TYR A 121 9.26 3.30 -1.37
C TYR A 121 9.12 4.70 -0.73
N TYR A 122 8.03 5.41 -1.02
CA TYR A 122 7.80 6.78 -0.54
C TYR A 122 6.68 6.90 0.50
N GLY A 123 5.89 5.84 0.75
CA GLY A 123 4.80 5.91 1.73
C GLY A 123 3.55 6.69 1.28
N VAL A 124 3.31 6.81 -0.03
CA VAL A 124 2.23 7.66 -0.60
C VAL A 124 1.12 6.86 -1.29
N HIS A 125 1.48 5.86 -2.10
CA HIS A 125 0.53 5.14 -2.97
C HIS A 125 0.26 3.73 -2.49
N ARG A 126 1.11 2.77 -2.90
CA ARG A 126 0.92 1.32 -2.70
C ARG A 126 0.67 0.94 -1.24
N SER A 127 1.49 1.45 -0.32
CA SER A 127 1.36 1.13 1.10
C SER A 127 0.09 1.71 1.73
N VAL A 128 -0.32 2.90 1.28
CA VAL A 128 -1.53 3.58 1.75
C VAL A 128 -2.75 2.82 1.26
N ALA A 129 -2.85 2.54 -0.05
CA ALA A 129 -3.94 1.77 -0.63
C ALA A 129 -4.08 0.36 -0.01
N MET A 130 -2.94 -0.31 0.21
CA MET A 130 -2.92 -1.63 0.87
C MET A 130 -3.42 -1.56 2.32
N ALA A 131 -2.94 -0.60 3.11
CA ALA A 131 -3.35 -0.47 4.52
C ALA A 131 -4.81 -0.06 4.68
N GLU A 132 -5.30 0.90 3.88
CA GLU A 132 -6.70 1.34 3.90
C GLU A 132 -7.66 0.19 3.59
N ARG A 133 -7.35 -0.59 2.56
CA ARG A 133 -8.18 -1.74 2.19
C ARG A 133 -8.13 -2.84 3.25
N LEU A 134 -6.95 -3.12 3.81
CA LEU A 134 -6.82 -4.09 4.90
C LEU A 134 -7.58 -3.64 6.14
N ALA A 135 -7.45 -2.37 6.54
CA ALA A 135 -8.14 -1.80 7.69
C ALA A 135 -9.65 -1.89 7.52
N THR A 136 -10.18 -1.47 6.37
CA THR A 136 -11.61 -1.51 6.06
C THR A 136 -12.17 -2.94 6.11
N VAL A 137 -11.48 -3.91 5.51
CA VAL A 137 -11.93 -5.31 5.51
C VAL A 137 -11.81 -5.92 6.90
N ALA A 138 -10.71 -5.66 7.61
CA ALA A 138 -10.47 -6.17 8.96
C ALA A 138 -11.52 -5.66 9.95
N GLU A 139 -11.85 -4.37 9.93
CA GLU A 139 -12.89 -3.77 10.77
C GLU A 139 -14.25 -4.43 10.55
N ARG A 140 -14.68 -4.52 9.28
CA ARG A 140 -15.98 -5.10 8.92
C ARG A 140 -16.12 -6.57 9.31
N TRP A 141 -15.05 -7.34 9.16
CA TRP A 141 -15.06 -8.77 9.39
C TRP A 141 -14.90 -9.14 10.87
N THR A 142 -14.04 -8.42 11.60
CA THR A 142 -13.73 -8.75 12.99
C THR A 142 -14.61 -8.02 14.00
N GLY A 143 -15.18 -6.87 13.61
CA GLY A 143 -15.88 -5.96 14.53
C GLY A 143 -14.95 -5.24 15.52
N LEU A 144 -13.63 -5.41 15.38
CA LEU A 144 -12.63 -4.77 16.24
C LEU A 144 -12.47 -3.29 15.87
N SER A 145 -12.05 -2.47 16.83
CA SER A 145 -11.63 -1.09 16.54
C SER A 145 -10.35 -1.10 15.71
N VAL A 146 -10.40 -0.44 14.54
CA VAL A 146 -9.27 -0.35 13.63
C VAL A 146 -8.86 1.11 13.45
N HIS A 147 -7.55 1.35 13.49
CA HIS A 147 -6.97 2.67 13.28
C HIS A 147 -5.92 2.60 12.17
N CYS A 148 -6.04 3.44 11.16
CA CYS A 148 -5.03 3.56 10.11
C CYS A 148 -4.25 4.87 10.24
N ARG A 149 -2.92 4.81 10.17
CA ARG A 149 -2.03 5.98 10.30
C ARG A 149 -0.99 6.01 9.20
N HIS A 150 -0.93 7.10 8.46
CA HIS A 150 0.04 7.30 7.39
C HIS A 150 1.16 8.23 7.83
N LEU A 151 2.32 7.65 8.16
CA LEU A 151 3.42 8.38 8.80
C LEU A 151 4.17 9.31 7.85
N ASP A 152 4.03 9.06 6.54
CA ASP A 152 4.85 9.66 5.50
C ASP A 152 4.05 10.30 4.35
N LEU A 153 2.71 10.34 4.42
CA LEU A 153 1.90 10.78 3.27
C LEU A 153 2.33 12.16 2.73
N GLY A 154 2.43 13.18 3.59
CA GLY A 154 2.87 14.52 3.17
C GLY A 154 4.34 14.57 2.75
N LYS A 155 5.25 14.05 3.58
CA LYS A 155 6.70 14.05 3.30
C LYS A 155 7.07 13.25 2.05
N GLY A 156 6.35 12.18 1.78
CA GLY A 156 6.51 11.33 0.61
C GLY A 156 6.09 12.03 -0.67
N ILE A 157 4.99 12.80 -0.65
CA ILE A 157 4.58 13.62 -1.78
C ILE A 157 5.69 14.62 -2.13
N GLU A 158 6.21 15.35 -1.15
CA GLU A 158 7.30 16.30 -1.37
C GLU A 158 8.56 15.63 -1.93
N ARG A 159 8.97 14.49 -1.36
CA ARG A 159 10.16 13.75 -1.82
C ARG A 159 9.99 13.27 -3.26
N GLN A 160 8.80 12.76 -3.60
CA GLN A 160 8.50 12.31 -4.95
C GLN A 160 8.55 13.46 -5.95
N GLN A 161 7.99 14.62 -5.62
CA GLN A 161 8.05 15.83 -6.46
C GLN A 161 9.49 16.30 -6.67
N ARG A 162 10.32 16.33 -5.61
CA ARG A 162 11.75 16.67 -5.71
C ARG A 162 12.49 15.70 -6.64
N ALA A 163 12.27 14.40 -6.48
CA ALA A 163 12.87 13.38 -7.34
C ALA A 163 12.45 13.52 -8.81
N LYS A 164 11.18 13.85 -9.07
CA LYS A 164 10.68 14.16 -10.44
C LYS A 164 11.38 15.39 -11.02
N LYS A 165 11.47 16.50 -10.26
CA LYS A 165 12.15 17.73 -10.69
C LYS A 165 13.61 17.47 -11.02
N GLN A 166 14.32 16.72 -10.18
CA GLN A 166 15.72 16.35 -10.39
C GLN A 166 15.89 15.51 -11.67
N ARG A 167 15.04 14.50 -11.90
CA ARG A 167 15.06 13.71 -13.13
C ARG A 167 14.81 14.55 -14.39
N LYS A 168 13.85 15.48 -14.33
CA LYS A 168 13.56 16.40 -15.45
C LYS A 168 14.77 17.29 -15.76
N MET A 169 15.43 17.80 -14.71
CA MET A 169 16.65 18.60 -14.83
C MET A 169 17.80 17.80 -15.46
N LEU A 170 18.08 16.59 -14.95
CA LEU A 170 19.14 15.73 -15.49
C LEU A 170 18.91 15.39 -16.97
N ARG A 171 17.68 15.03 -17.36
CA ARG A 171 17.32 14.80 -18.77
C ARG A 171 17.45 16.05 -19.65
N SER A 172 17.33 17.24 -19.07
CA SER A 172 17.55 18.49 -19.79
C SER A 172 19.05 18.70 -20.04
N ILE A 173 19.87 18.45 -19.02
CA ILE A 173 21.32 18.53 -19.10
C ILE A 173 21.84 17.52 -20.14
N GLU A 174 21.45 16.25 -20.05
CA GLU A 174 21.81 15.20 -21.00
C GLU A 174 21.46 15.57 -22.46
N ARG A 175 20.30 16.19 -22.69
CA ARG A 175 19.89 16.65 -24.03
C ARG A 175 20.68 17.86 -24.53
N SER A 176 21.20 18.69 -23.63
CA SER A 176 22.05 19.84 -23.97
C SER A 176 23.52 19.47 -24.10
N TRP A 177 23.95 18.37 -23.47
CA TRP A 177 25.35 17.95 -23.40
C TRP A 177 26.03 17.84 -24.78
N PRO A 178 25.42 17.25 -25.83
CA PRO A 178 26.05 17.20 -27.15
C PRO A 178 26.32 18.59 -27.75
N ARG A 179 25.46 19.58 -27.48
CA ARG A 179 25.67 20.97 -27.93
C ARG A 179 26.78 21.64 -27.15
N VAL A 180 26.84 21.42 -25.84
CA VAL A 180 27.91 21.93 -24.98
C VAL A 180 29.26 21.34 -25.39
N VAL A 181 29.33 20.03 -25.63
CA VAL A 181 30.55 19.35 -26.11
C VAL A 181 30.95 19.86 -27.49
N LYS A 182 30.00 20.01 -28.43
CA LYS A 182 30.27 20.59 -29.75
C LYS A 182 30.82 22.03 -29.65
N TRP A 183 30.28 22.85 -28.75
CA TRP A 183 30.76 24.22 -28.56
C TRP A 183 32.14 24.29 -27.88
N LEU A 184 32.41 23.39 -26.92
CA LEU A 184 33.68 23.37 -26.18
C LEU A 184 34.84 22.75 -26.97
N PHE A 185 34.57 21.76 -27.84
CA PHE A 185 35.62 20.93 -28.46
C PHE A 185 35.52 20.83 -29.99
N GLY A 186 34.43 21.31 -30.60
CA GLY A 186 34.32 21.43 -32.06
C GLY A 186 34.82 22.80 -32.48
N GLY A 187 36.10 22.89 -32.86
CA GLY A 187 36.73 24.11 -33.37
C GLY A 187 35.91 24.75 -34.50
N GLN A 188 35.98 26.08 -34.58
CA GLN A 188 35.53 26.85 -35.73
C GLN A 188 36.43 26.48 -36.92
N ASP A 189 35.89 25.78 -37.92
CA ASP A 189 36.42 25.83 -39.29
C ASP A 189 36.13 27.22 -39.90
#